data_AF-F6UD42-F1
#
_entry.id   AF-F6UD42-F1
#
_cell.length_a   1.000
_cell.length_b   1.000
_cell.length_c   1.000
_cell.angle_alpha   90.00
_cell.angle_beta   90.00
_cell.angle_gamma   90.00
#
_symmetry.space_group_name_H-M   'P 1'
#
loop_
_entity.id
_entity.type
_entity.pdbx_description
1 polymer ?
#
loop_
_entity_poly.entity_id
_entity_poly.type
_entity_poly.pdbx_seq_one_letter_code
_entity_poly.pdbx_strand_id
1 'polypeptide(L)'
;MAQDLSEKELLKMEVEQLKKEVKNTRLPISKTGKEIKEYVEAEAGNDPLLKGVPEDKNPFKEKGSTLCVFLLFASWLEIAWSGIPR
;
A
#
# COMPACT_ATOMS: atom_id res chain seq x y z
N MET A 1 -19.11 -4.90 19.61
CA MET A 1 -19.71 -3.65 19.08
C MET A 1 -20.79 -3.93 18.03
N ALA A 2 -20.60 -4.84 17.06
CA ALA A 2 -21.61 -5.15 16.05
C ALA A 2 -22.43 -6.45 16.29
N GLN A 3 -22.08 -7.24 17.32
CA GLN A 3 -22.64 -8.59 17.54
C GLN A 3 -23.76 -8.63 18.59
N ASP A 4 -24.06 -7.52 19.27
CA ASP A 4 -25.01 -7.46 20.39
C ASP A 4 -26.30 -6.67 20.06
N LEU A 5 -26.59 -6.45 18.78
CA LEU A 5 -27.78 -5.71 18.35
C LEU A 5 -28.85 -6.68 17.88
N SER A 6 -30.10 -6.46 18.30
CA SER A 6 -31.22 -7.27 17.86
C SER A 6 -31.41 -7.16 16.34
N GLU A 7 -31.84 -8.23 15.67
CA GLU A 7 -32.06 -8.26 14.21
C GLU A 7 -32.90 -7.08 13.71
N LYS A 8 -33.86 -6.64 14.54
CA LYS A 8 -34.73 -5.51 14.28
C LYS A 8 -33.99 -4.16 14.29
N GLU A 9 -32.96 -4.00 15.09
CA GLU A 9 -32.15 -2.78 15.17
C GLU A 9 -31.14 -2.72 14.02
N LEU A 10 -30.56 -3.85 13.63
CA LEU A 10 -29.72 -3.96 12.43
C LEU A 10 -30.49 -3.52 11.18
N LEU A 11 -31.71 -4.03 11.00
CA LEU A 11 -32.58 -3.67 9.88
C LEU A 11 -32.98 -2.19 9.88
N LYS A 12 -33.22 -1.60 11.06
CA LYS A 12 -33.50 -0.16 11.15
C LYS A 12 -32.32 0.68 10.72
N MET A 13 -31.11 0.34 11.15
CA MET A 13 -29.89 1.03 10.75
C MET A 13 -29.62 0.91 9.24
N GLU A 14 -29.87 -0.27 8.66
CA GLU A 14 -29.75 -0.48 7.22
C GLU A 14 -30.73 0.40 6.44
N VAL A 15 -32.00 0.44 6.85
CA VAL A 15 -33.00 1.28 6.20
C VAL A 15 -32.67 2.77 6.32
N GLU A 16 -32.12 3.20 7.47
CA GLU A 16 -31.67 4.57 7.66
C GLU A 16 -30.48 4.92 6.75
N GLN A 17 -29.54 4.00 6.58
CA GLN A 17 -28.41 4.16 5.66
C GLN A 17 -28.91 4.27 4.22
N LEU A 18 -29.79 3.36 3.78
CA LEU A 18 -30.36 3.38 2.43
C LEU A 18 -31.13 4.69 2.15
N LYS A 19 -31.87 5.21 3.13
CA LYS A 19 -32.56 6.51 3.02
C LYS A 19 -31.59 7.68 2.85
N LYS A 20 -30.38 7.62 3.42
CA LYS A 20 -29.33 8.61 3.22
C LYS A 20 -28.72 8.48 1.83
N GLU A 21 -28.43 7.26 1.39
CA GLU A 21 -27.82 6.99 0.08
C GLU A 21 -28.73 7.36 -1.11
N VAL A 22 -30.04 7.21 -0.97
CA VAL A 22 -31.01 7.62 -2.00
C VAL A 22 -30.97 9.13 -2.25
N LYS A 23 -30.75 9.93 -1.22
CA LYS A 23 -30.69 11.41 -1.33
C LYS A 23 -29.37 11.92 -1.90
N ASN A 24 -28.40 11.04 -2.13
CA ASN A 24 -27.09 11.45 -2.61
C ASN A 24 -27.17 11.93 -4.07
N THR A 25 -26.71 13.15 -4.32
CA THR A 25 -26.73 13.75 -5.66
C THR A 25 -25.65 13.15 -6.53
N ARG A 26 -26.04 12.30 -7.48
CA ARG A 26 -25.13 11.67 -8.43
C ARG A 26 -24.79 12.63 -9.56
N LEU A 27 -23.51 12.74 -9.88
CA LEU A 27 -23.03 13.46 -11.06
C LEU A 27 -23.19 12.58 -12.31
N PRO A 28 -23.40 13.17 -13.50
CA PRO A 28 -23.51 12.41 -14.74
C PRO A 28 -22.17 11.77 -15.10
N ILE A 29 -22.21 10.48 -15.43
CA ILE A 29 -21.04 9.66 -15.81
C ILE A 29 -20.26 10.29 -16.98
N SER A 30 -20.94 10.97 -17.88
CA SER A 30 -20.34 11.66 -19.03
C SER A 30 -19.43 12.84 -18.65
N LYS A 31 -19.63 13.47 -17.49
CA LYS A 31 -18.76 14.54 -16.98
C LYS A 31 -17.64 13.96 -16.14
N THR A 32 -17.96 13.14 -15.15
CA THR A 32 -16.98 12.51 -14.26
C THR A 32 -15.99 11.62 -15.02
N GLY A 33 -16.43 10.92 -16.06
CA GLY A 33 -15.55 10.11 -16.90
C GLY A 33 -14.57 10.93 -17.75
N LYS A 34 -14.88 12.19 -18.08
CA LYS A 34 -13.93 13.09 -18.74
C LYS A 34 -12.89 13.61 -17.75
N GLU A 35 -13.36 14.07 -16.59
CA GLU A 35 -12.50 14.58 -15.51
C GLU A 35 -11.48 13.52 -15.05
N ILE A 36 -11.91 12.25 -14.90
CA ILE A 36 -11.00 11.15 -14.54
C ILE A 36 -9.96 10.91 -15.64
N LYS A 37 -10.37 10.92 -16.93
CA LYS A 37 -9.43 10.73 -18.04
C LYS A 37 -8.40 11.84 -18.11
N GLU A 38 -8.85 13.09 -18.03
CA GLU A 38 -7.98 14.27 -18.03
C GLU A 38 -6.98 14.23 -16.86
N TYR A 39 -7.43 13.83 -15.66
CA TYR A 39 -6.56 13.65 -14.50
C TYR A 39 -5.53 12.54 -14.71
N VAL A 40 -5.94 11.39 -15.22
CA VAL A 40 -5.05 10.25 -15.48
C VAL A 40 -4.03 10.59 -16.57
N GLU A 41 -4.43 11.29 -17.64
CA GLU A 41 -3.50 11.71 -18.70
C GLU A 41 -2.46 12.73 -18.20
N ALA A 42 -2.85 13.64 -17.30
CA ALA A 42 -1.93 14.58 -16.67
C ALA A 42 -0.91 13.88 -15.76
N GLU A 43 -1.34 12.91 -14.96
CA GLU A 43 -0.48 12.18 -14.01
C GLU A 43 0.26 10.99 -14.65
N ALA A 44 -0.17 10.49 -15.81
CA ALA A 44 0.53 9.44 -16.55
C ALA A 44 1.96 9.84 -16.94
N GLY A 45 2.21 11.15 -17.06
CA GLY A 45 3.54 11.70 -17.25
C GLY A 45 4.44 11.58 -16.01
N ASN A 46 3.89 11.46 -14.81
CA ASN A 46 4.65 11.40 -13.57
C ASN A 46 4.64 10.01 -12.94
N ASP A 47 3.82 9.09 -13.45
CA ASP A 47 3.73 7.72 -12.98
C ASP A 47 5.05 6.95 -13.21
N PRO A 48 5.78 6.60 -12.13
CA PRO A 48 7.04 5.88 -12.23
C PRO A 48 6.89 4.45 -12.79
N LEU A 49 5.69 3.87 -12.76
CA LEU A 49 5.39 2.56 -13.33
C LEU A 49 5.18 2.62 -14.85
N LEU A 50 4.78 3.78 -15.40
CA LEU A 50 4.62 3.97 -16.84
C LEU A 50 5.92 4.39 -17.53
N LYS A 51 6.73 5.25 -16.89
CA LYS A 51 7.99 5.74 -17.46
C LYS A 51 9.23 4.89 -17.11
N GLY A 52 9.09 3.99 -16.14
CA GLY A 52 10.20 3.25 -15.57
C GLY A 52 10.95 4.06 -14.51
N VAL A 53 11.19 3.44 -13.37
CA VAL A 53 11.98 4.04 -12.28
C VAL A 53 13.47 3.91 -12.65
N PRO A 54 14.23 5.01 -12.79
CA PRO A 54 15.67 4.93 -12.93
C PRO A 54 16.28 4.25 -11.70
N GLU A 55 17.22 3.33 -11.93
CA GLU A 55 17.71 2.37 -10.93
C GLU A 55 18.26 3.01 -9.64
N ASP A 56 18.75 4.26 -9.70
CA ASP A 56 19.29 5.02 -8.57
C ASP A 56 18.24 5.53 -7.57
N LYS A 57 16.96 5.60 -7.97
CA LYS A 57 15.86 6.11 -7.13
C LYS A 57 14.93 5.01 -6.62
N ASN A 58 15.16 3.75 -7.00
CA ASN A 58 14.33 2.63 -6.59
C ASN A 58 14.72 2.14 -5.18
N PRO A 59 13.88 2.33 -4.15
CA PRO A 59 14.18 1.88 -2.79
C PRO A 59 14.22 0.35 -2.63
N PHE A 60 13.85 -0.42 -3.66
CA PHE A 60 13.84 -1.88 -3.65
C PHE A 60 15.06 -2.54 -4.35
N LYS A 61 16.08 -1.78 -4.79
CA LYS A 61 17.33 -2.39 -5.29
C LYS A 61 18.11 -3.05 -4.14
N GLU A 62 18.58 -4.28 -4.36
CA GLU A 62 19.24 -5.20 -3.41
C GLU A 62 20.13 -4.55 -2.33
N LYS A 63 19.55 -4.26 -1.16
CA LYS A 63 20.30 -4.08 0.09
C LYS A 63 20.14 -5.28 1.04
N GLY A 64 19.62 -6.40 0.54
CA GLY A 64 19.45 -7.63 1.33
C GLY A 64 20.69 -8.54 1.31
N SER A 65 21.39 -8.60 0.19
CA SER A 65 22.52 -9.54 -0.02
C SER A 65 23.78 -9.12 0.74
N THR A 66 24.07 -7.82 0.87
CA THR A 66 25.27 -7.35 1.59
C THR A 66 25.17 -7.52 3.11
N LEU A 67 24.01 -7.24 3.73
CA LEU A 67 23.84 -7.35 5.19
C LEU A 67 23.93 -8.81 5.68
N CYS A 68 23.36 -9.75 4.93
CA CYS A 68 23.40 -11.16 5.31
C CYS A 68 24.82 -11.74 5.21
N VAL A 69 25.58 -11.39 4.17
CA VAL A 69 26.99 -11.78 4.03
C VAL A 69 27.85 -11.14 5.12
N PHE A 70 27.62 -9.87 5.46
CA PHE A 70 28.39 -9.18 6.51
C PHE A 70 28.18 -9.79 7.89
N LEU A 71 26.94 -10.15 8.23
CA LEU A 71 26.63 -10.78 9.53
C LEU A 71 27.18 -12.20 9.62
N LEU A 72 27.14 -12.97 8.53
CA LEU A 72 27.77 -14.29 8.47
C LEU A 72 29.30 -14.19 8.57
N PHE A 73 29.93 -13.21 7.91
CA PHE A 73 31.36 -12.98 8.00
C PHE A 73 31.79 -12.52 9.40
N ALA A 74 31.02 -11.61 10.03
CA ALA A 74 31.26 -11.14 11.38
C ALA A 74 31.13 -12.28 12.41
N SER A 75 30.11 -13.13 12.26
CA SER A 75 29.94 -14.30 13.12
C SER A 75 31.05 -15.33 12.94
N TRP A 76 31.54 -15.55 11.71
CA TRP A 76 32.67 -16.43 11.44
C TRP A 76 33.99 -15.91 12.03
N LEU A 77 34.23 -14.59 11.95
CA LEU A 77 35.43 -13.95 12.50
C LEU A 77 35.47 -13.99 14.04
N GLU A 78 34.34 -13.77 14.71
CA GLU A 78 34.20 -13.92 16.17
C GLU A 78 34.50 -15.35 16.64
N ILE A 79 34.00 -16.36 15.91
CA ILE A 79 34.27 -17.77 16.19
C ILE A 79 35.76 -18.08 15.99
N ALA A 80 36.38 -17.55 14.94
CA ALA A 80 37.81 -17.73 14.67
C ALA A 80 38.69 -17.07 15.75
N TRP A 81 38.31 -15.89 16.27
CA TRP A 81 39.06 -15.20 17.32
C TRP A 81 38.88 -15.85 18.70
N SER A 82 37.72 -16.45 18.96
CA SER A 82 37.43 -17.19 20.19
C SER A 82 38.17 -18.54 20.28
N GLY A 83 38.67 -19.05 19.16
CA GLY A 83 39.41 -20.33 19.07
C GLY A 83 40.93 -20.20 19.26
N ILE A 84 41.46 -19.00 19.48
CA ILE A 84 42.91 -18.78 19.71
C ILE A 84 43.15 -18.78 21.24
N PRO A 85 43.76 -19.83 21.83
CA PRO A 85 44.17 -19.77 23.23
C PRO A 85 45.27 -18.71 23.39
N ARG A 86 45.11 -17.81 24.36
CA ARG A 86 46.13 -16.81 24.74
C ARG A 86 47.36 -17.48 25.36
#